data_AF-A0A448ZXC2-F1
#
_entry.id   AF-A0A448ZXC2-F1
#
_cell.length_a   1.000
_cell.length_b   1.000
_cell.length_c   1.000
_cell.angle_alpha   90.00
_cell.angle_beta   90.00
_cell.angle_gamma   90.00
#
_symmetry.space_group_name_H-M   'P 1'
#
loop_
_entity.id
_entity.type
_entity.pdbx_description
1 polymer ?
#
loop_
_entity_poly.entity_id
_entity_poly.type
_entity_poly.pdbx_seq_one_letter_code
_entity_poly.pdbx_strand_id
1 'polypeptide(L)'
;MASLANTKDGVPSNKDFEDSLKKFELYKNSKLCKYLLSTIENGNLNFKERIEIDENITIEHIMPRNKTSYWRNEVGTNYDEVYDKYLNTLGNLTLTGYNSELSDKPFKNKKISIEEFGKFNTLNKDIKNCAIWNEDSIVKRADRLANIVCEIFSLPQEVFDYKIVEDEIKQINIDDKIDLTFTKPVYFNLLGEMVDLTSYGDLIKKVSNILYYQDSTTMKKLAQNNWKLPNGTSVQITNDPKKLNKAIEIDENSGIYIEGTKNANAVITFIKAILSEFDIAHDDFTVFTKKVKNK
;
A
#
# COMPACT_ATOMS: atom_id res chain seq x y z
N MET A 1 -23.68 13.47 -14.97
CA MET A 1 -22.34 13.14 -15.50
C MET A 1 -21.38 13.11 -14.32
N ALA A 2 -21.23 11.95 -13.68
CA ALA A 2 -20.31 11.81 -12.57
C ALA A 2 -18.89 11.83 -13.15
N SER A 3 -18.11 12.82 -12.73
CA SER A 3 -16.67 12.91 -12.99
C SER A 3 -16.02 11.69 -12.38
N LEU A 4 -15.70 10.69 -13.21
CA LEU A 4 -14.70 9.68 -12.87
C LEU A 4 -13.42 10.44 -12.55
N ALA A 5 -13.08 10.53 -11.27
CA ALA A 5 -11.88 11.23 -10.81
C ALA A 5 -10.67 10.65 -11.56
N ASN A 6 -10.05 11.48 -12.38
CA ASN A 6 -8.84 11.14 -13.12
C ASN A 6 -7.71 11.11 -12.08
N THR A 7 -7.44 9.94 -11.52
CA THR A 7 -6.47 9.70 -10.44
C THR A 7 -5.04 9.84 -10.96
N LYS A 8 -4.59 11.07 -11.20
CA LYS A 8 -3.16 11.30 -11.41
C LYS A 8 -2.43 11.81 -10.17
N ASP A 9 -3.02 12.62 -9.29
CA ASP A 9 -2.25 13.18 -8.16
C ASP A 9 -3.08 13.53 -6.90
N GLY A 10 -4.10 12.75 -6.53
CA GLY A 10 -4.93 13.09 -5.35
C GLY A 10 -5.51 11.90 -4.60
N VAL A 11 -5.51 11.98 -3.27
CA VAL A 11 -6.25 11.08 -2.38
C VAL A 11 -7.76 11.39 -2.54
N PRO A 12 -8.63 10.41 -2.83
CA PRO A 12 -10.05 10.65 -2.96
C PRO A 12 -10.66 11.10 -1.63
N SER A 13 -11.74 11.89 -1.67
CA SER A 13 -12.49 12.20 -0.46
C SER A 13 -13.13 10.92 0.10
N ASN A 14 -13.37 10.87 1.42
CA ASN A 14 -14.07 9.74 2.04
C ASN A 14 -15.41 9.45 1.36
N LYS A 15 -16.13 10.51 0.95
CA LYS A 15 -17.40 10.39 0.23
C LYS A 15 -17.23 9.78 -1.15
N ASP A 16 -16.24 10.22 -1.92
CA ASP A 16 -15.99 9.67 -3.26
C ASP A 16 -15.54 8.22 -3.19
N PHE A 17 -14.74 7.87 -2.18
CA PHE A 17 -14.31 6.49 -1.92
C PHE A 17 -15.51 5.60 -1.55
N GLU A 18 -16.33 6.04 -0.59
CA GLU A 18 -17.56 5.35 -0.17
C GLU A 18 -18.53 5.16 -1.36
N ASP A 19 -18.83 6.22 -2.11
CA ASP A 19 -19.72 6.18 -3.27
C ASP A 19 -19.19 5.26 -4.37
N SER A 20 -17.86 5.21 -4.55
CA SER A 20 -17.20 4.31 -5.50
C SER A 20 -17.36 2.85 -5.06
N LEU A 21 -17.13 2.51 -3.80
CA LEU A 21 -17.27 1.13 -3.29
C LEU A 21 -18.67 0.54 -3.53
N LYS A 22 -19.71 1.38 -3.44
CA LYS A 22 -21.10 0.96 -3.62
C LYS A 22 -21.48 0.67 -5.08
N LYS A 23 -20.86 1.39 -6.02
CA LYS A 23 -21.26 1.39 -7.45
C LYS A 23 -20.26 0.69 -8.37
N PHE A 24 -19.02 0.51 -7.91
CA PHE A 24 -17.96 -0.10 -8.70
C PHE A 24 -18.31 -1.54 -9.04
N GLU A 25 -18.08 -1.93 -10.30
CA GLU A 25 -18.26 -3.31 -10.79
C GLU A 25 -17.12 -4.21 -10.28
N LEU A 26 -17.10 -4.40 -8.97
CA LEU A 26 -16.03 -5.04 -8.22
C LEU A 26 -15.69 -6.44 -8.75
N TYR A 27 -16.70 -7.20 -9.18
CA TYR A 27 -16.48 -8.55 -9.73
C TYR A 27 -15.60 -8.58 -10.99
N LYS A 28 -15.53 -7.49 -11.79
CA LYS A 28 -14.66 -7.41 -12.97
C LYS A 28 -13.17 -7.56 -12.61
N ASN A 29 -12.81 -7.21 -11.37
CA ASN A 29 -11.49 -7.49 -10.82
C ASN A 29 -11.62 -8.50 -9.67
N SER A 30 -11.64 -9.79 -10.00
CA SER A 30 -11.86 -10.87 -9.04
C SER A 30 -10.84 -10.91 -7.90
N LYS A 31 -9.57 -10.52 -8.15
CA LYS A 31 -8.54 -10.45 -7.11
C LYS A 31 -8.86 -9.35 -6.10
N LEU A 32 -9.17 -8.14 -6.57
CA LEU A 32 -9.57 -7.02 -5.71
C LEU A 32 -10.86 -7.34 -4.96
N CYS A 33 -11.83 -7.97 -5.63
CA CYS A 33 -13.08 -8.40 -5.03
C CYS A 33 -12.85 -9.37 -3.86
N LYS A 34 -12.10 -10.45 -4.10
CA LYS A 34 -11.79 -11.44 -3.07
C LYS A 34 -11.03 -10.83 -1.90
N TYR A 35 -10.10 -9.91 -2.18
CA TYR A 35 -9.39 -9.14 -1.17
C TYR A 35 -10.34 -8.28 -0.32
N LEU A 36 -11.18 -7.43 -0.93
CA LEU A 36 -12.10 -6.56 -0.18
C LEU A 36 -13.10 -7.35 0.66
N LEU A 37 -13.69 -8.43 0.12
CA LEU A 37 -14.63 -9.26 0.86
C LEU A 37 -13.95 -9.97 2.05
N SER A 38 -12.71 -10.44 1.88
CA SER A 38 -11.90 -11.00 2.97
C SER A 38 -11.58 -9.96 4.03
N THR A 39 -11.20 -8.75 3.59
CA THR A 39 -10.91 -7.62 4.48
C THR A 39 -12.12 -7.23 5.30
N ILE A 40 -13.33 -7.24 4.72
CA ILE A 40 -14.55 -6.97 5.49
C ILE A 40 -14.80 -8.05 6.55
N GLU A 41 -14.59 -9.33 6.24
CA GLU A 41 -14.76 -10.39 7.23
C GLU A 41 -13.76 -10.27 8.39
N ASN A 42 -12.48 -10.09 8.04
CA ASN A 42 -11.35 -10.14 8.96
C ASN A 42 -10.93 -8.76 9.51
N GLY A 43 -11.67 -7.71 9.19
CA GLY A 43 -11.26 -6.32 9.41
C GLY A 43 -11.40 -5.82 10.85
N ASN A 44 -12.21 -6.48 11.66
CA ASN A 44 -12.32 -6.12 13.08
C ASN A 44 -11.10 -6.63 13.85
N LEU A 45 -10.18 -5.71 14.15
CA LEU A 45 -8.92 -6.00 14.84
C LEU A 45 -9.09 -6.49 16.28
N ASN A 46 -10.29 -6.37 16.87
CA ASN A 46 -10.58 -6.95 18.18
C ASN A 46 -10.71 -8.47 18.14
N PHE A 47 -10.92 -9.06 16.97
CA PHE A 47 -10.93 -10.51 16.80
C PHE A 47 -9.50 -11.04 16.66
N LYS A 48 -9.14 -11.97 17.54
CA LYS A 48 -7.84 -12.65 17.50
C LYS A 48 -7.81 -13.79 16.48
N GLU A 49 -8.97 -14.34 16.15
CA GLU A 49 -9.15 -15.39 15.15
C GLU A 49 -9.46 -14.77 13.79
N ARG A 50 -8.83 -15.28 12.73
CA ARG A 50 -9.05 -14.86 11.34
C ARG A 50 -9.46 -16.05 10.50
N ILE A 51 -10.30 -15.80 9.49
CA ILE A 51 -10.65 -16.79 8.49
C ILE A 51 -9.61 -16.74 7.38
N GLU A 52 -8.87 -17.83 7.21
CA GLU A 52 -7.99 -18.03 6.07
C GLU A 52 -8.81 -18.23 4.79
N ILE A 53 -8.38 -17.59 3.71
CA ILE A 53 -9.04 -17.64 2.41
C ILE A 53 -8.18 -18.44 1.44
N ASP A 54 -8.47 -19.72 1.32
CA ASP A 54 -7.80 -20.65 0.41
C ASP A 54 -8.38 -20.61 -1.02
N GLU A 55 -7.95 -21.53 -1.87
CA GLU A 55 -8.47 -21.73 -3.23
C GLU A 55 -9.93 -22.20 -3.30
N ASN A 56 -10.44 -22.88 -2.27
CA ASN A 56 -11.81 -23.42 -2.23
C ASN A 56 -12.83 -22.32 -1.96
N ILE A 57 -12.42 -21.24 -1.28
CA ILE A 57 -13.26 -20.06 -1.10
C ILE A 57 -13.31 -19.23 -2.38
N THR A 58 -14.49 -19.11 -2.96
CA THR A 58 -14.73 -18.36 -4.20
C THR A 58 -15.75 -17.25 -4.00
N ILE A 59 -15.81 -16.32 -4.95
CA ILE A 59 -16.78 -15.24 -4.95
C ILE A 59 -18.11 -15.77 -5.47
N GLU A 60 -19.17 -15.58 -4.69
CA GLU A 60 -20.53 -15.95 -5.06
C GLU A 60 -21.42 -14.72 -5.22
N HIS A 61 -22.33 -14.80 -6.19
CA HIS A 61 -23.37 -13.82 -6.48
C HIS A 61 -24.64 -14.19 -5.73
N ILE A 62 -25.16 -13.34 -4.83
CA ILE A 62 -26.41 -13.66 -4.12
C ILE A 62 -27.57 -13.70 -5.11
N MET A 63 -27.87 -12.59 -5.77
CA MET A 63 -28.63 -12.60 -7.03
C MET A 63 -27.70 -13.11 -8.15
N PRO A 64 -27.99 -14.26 -8.76
CA PRO A 64 -27.09 -14.94 -9.68
C PRO A 64 -27.03 -14.27 -11.04
N ARG A 65 -26.01 -14.67 -11.82
CA ARG A 65 -25.84 -14.20 -13.21
C ARG A 65 -26.92 -14.76 -14.12
N ASN A 66 -27.35 -16.00 -13.95
CA ASN A 66 -28.39 -16.56 -14.78
C ASN A 66 -29.75 -15.99 -14.34
N LYS A 67 -30.45 -15.34 -15.26
CA LYS A 67 -31.77 -14.76 -15.01
C LYS A 67 -32.81 -15.89 -14.91
N THR A 68 -33.50 -15.98 -13.77
CA THR A 68 -34.56 -16.98 -13.55
C THR A 68 -35.88 -16.31 -13.15
N SER A 69 -36.99 -17.02 -13.31
CA SER A 69 -38.32 -16.51 -12.95
C SER A 69 -38.48 -16.24 -11.45
N TYR A 70 -37.87 -17.07 -10.60
CA TYR A 70 -37.92 -16.86 -9.15
C TYR A 70 -37.08 -15.66 -8.71
N TRP A 71 -35.94 -15.38 -9.34
CA TRP A 71 -35.17 -14.16 -9.05
C TRP A 71 -35.85 -12.88 -9.54
N ARG A 72 -36.58 -12.95 -10.68
CA ARG A 72 -37.47 -11.86 -11.10
C ARG A 72 -38.54 -11.57 -10.05
N ASN A 73 -39.16 -12.62 -9.50
CA ASN A 73 -40.19 -12.46 -8.46
C ASN A 73 -39.60 -11.98 -7.11
N GLU A 74 -38.41 -12.47 -6.74
CA GLU A 74 -37.71 -12.11 -5.49
C GLU A 74 -37.33 -10.62 -5.46
N VAL A 75 -36.77 -10.12 -6.55
CA VAL A 75 -36.34 -8.72 -6.65
C VAL A 75 -37.53 -7.79 -6.91
N GLY A 76 -38.46 -8.20 -7.78
CA GLY A 76 -39.66 -7.45 -8.12
C GLY A 76 -39.67 -6.88 -9.54
N THR A 77 -40.56 -5.91 -9.76
CA THR A 77 -40.92 -5.39 -11.10
C THR A 77 -39.79 -4.67 -11.82
N ASN A 78 -38.81 -4.13 -11.08
CA ASN A 78 -37.62 -3.45 -11.62
C ASN A 78 -36.40 -4.39 -11.77
N TYR A 79 -36.60 -5.72 -11.83
CA TYR A 79 -35.52 -6.71 -11.86
C TYR A 79 -34.40 -6.40 -12.86
N ASP A 80 -34.72 -6.05 -14.11
CA ASP A 80 -33.69 -5.84 -15.12
C ASP A 80 -32.82 -4.60 -14.82
N GLU A 81 -33.40 -3.52 -14.28
CA GLU A 81 -32.65 -2.33 -13.84
C GLU A 81 -31.75 -2.64 -12.64
N VAL A 82 -32.28 -3.37 -11.65
CA VAL A 82 -31.52 -3.81 -10.45
C VAL A 82 -30.39 -4.75 -10.84
N TYR A 83 -30.66 -5.68 -11.76
CA TYR A 83 -29.67 -6.61 -12.28
C TYR A 83 -28.52 -5.86 -12.94
N ASP A 84 -28.81 -4.97 -13.88
CA ASP A 84 -27.78 -4.24 -14.63
C ASP A 84 -26.96 -3.33 -13.70
N LYS A 85 -27.59 -2.72 -12.69
CA LYS A 85 -26.95 -1.80 -11.77
C LYS A 85 -26.11 -2.48 -10.69
N TYR A 86 -26.57 -3.61 -10.13
CA TYR A 86 -26.00 -4.13 -8.90
C TYR A 86 -25.41 -5.54 -8.97
N LEU A 87 -25.60 -6.29 -10.06
CA LEU A 87 -25.14 -7.68 -10.17
C LEU A 87 -23.69 -7.85 -9.72
N ASN A 88 -22.80 -6.98 -10.19
CA ASN A 88 -21.35 -7.07 -9.97
C ASN A 88 -20.83 -6.14 -8.85
N THR A 89 -21.72 -5.59 -8.03
CA THR A 89 -21.37 -4.61 -6.98
C THR A 89 -21.21 -5.26 -5.62
N LEU A 90 -20.53 -4.56 -4.70
CA LEU A 90 -20.23 -5.02 -3.34
C LEU A 90 -21.45 -5.58 -2.61
N GLY A 91 -22.62 -4.96 -2.77
CA GLY A 91 -23.85 -5.37 -2.09
C GLY A 91 -24.33 -6.78 -2.48
N ASN A 92 -24.05 -7.24 -3.71
CA ASN A 92 -24.55 -8.52 -4.22
C ASN A 92 -23.53 -9.67 -4.14
N LEU A 93 -22.32 -9.40 -3.64
CA LEU A 93 -21.22 -10.38 -3.66
C LEU A 93 -20.93 -10.92 -2.25
N THR A 94 -20.47 -12.16 -2.19
CA THR A 94 -19.98 -12.81 -0.96
C THR A 94 -18.84 -13.78 -1.24
N LEU A 95 -18.23 -14.30 -0.17
CA LEU A 95 -17.30 -15.43 -0.20
C LEU A 95 -17.98 -16.69 0.33
N THR A 96 -17.71 -17.82 -0.30
CA THR A 96 -18.24 -19.13 0.09
C THR A 96 -17.36 -20.27 -0.43
N GLY A 97 -17.32 -21.38 0.30
CA GLY A 97 -16.76 -22.66 -0.18
C GLY A 97 -17.80 -23.53 -0.92
N TYR A 98 -19.06 -23.11 -0.96
CA TYR A 98 -20.19 -23.89 -1.47
C TYR A 98 -20.81 -23.26 -2.73
N ASN A 99 -19.98 -22.66 -3.57
CA ASN A 99 -20.45 -21.86 -4.71
C ASN A 99 -21.25 -22.72 -5.70
N SER A 100 -20.76 -23.91 -6.02
CA SER A 100 -21.45 -24.90 -6.86
C SER A 100 -22.84 -25.27 -6.34
N GLU A 101 -22.98 -25.38 -5.02
CA GLU A 101 -24.22 -25.75 -4.35
C GLU A 101 -25.19 -24.59 -4.24
N LEU A 102 -24.69 -23.35 -4.17
CA LEU A 102 -25.51 -22.14 -4.14
C LEU A 102 -25.98 -21.77 -5.55
N SER A 103 -25.05 -21.59 -6.49
CA SER A 103 -25.27 -21.37 -7.92
C SER A 103 -26.48 -20.45 -8.20
N ASP A 104 -27.47 -20.89 -8.98
CA ASP A 104 -28.61 -20.05 -9.30
C ASP A 104 -29.74 -20.13 -8.27
N LYS A 105 -29.64 -20.97 -7.23
CA LYS A 105 -30.77 -21.31 -6.33
C LYS A 105 -31.53 -20.10 -5.78
N PRO A 106 -32.83 -20.26 -5.43
CA PRO A 106 -33.61 -19.20 -4.82
C PRO A 106 -32.94 -18.62 -3.58
N PHE A 107 -33.15 -17.32 -3.32
CA PHE A 107 -32.56 -16.62 -2.18
C PHE A 107 -32.73 -17.37 -0.86
N LYS A 108 -33.94 -17.87 -0.58
CA LYS A 108 -34.25 -18.64 0.64
C LYS A 108 -33.32 -19.86 0.81
N ASN A 109 -33.05 -20.60 -0.25
CA ASN A 109 -32.14 -21.76 -0.21
C ASN A 109 -30.70 -21.31 0.03
N LYS A 110 -30.26 -20.23 -0.63
CA LYS A 110 -28.92 -19.68 -0.43
C LYS A 110 -28.73 -19.22 1.01
N LYS A 111 -29.72 -18.50 1.56
CA LYS A 111 -29.73 -18.03 2.94
C LYS A 111 -29.59 -19.19 3.93
N ILE A 112 -30.41 -20.23 3.81
CA ILE A 112 -30.34 -21.42 4.68
C ILE A 112 -28.94 -22.05 4.64
N SER A 113 -28.37 -22.24 3.45
CA SER A 113 -27.03 -22.81 3.32
C SER A 113 -25.94 -21.91 3.92
N ILE A 114 -26.04 -20.59 3.77
CA ILE A 114 -25.13 -19.62 4.39
C ILE A 114 -25.27 -19.60 5.92
N GLU A 115 -26.47 -19.83 6.45
CA GLU A 115 -26.71 -19.93 7.90
C GLU A 115 -26.17 -21.23 8.49
N GLU A 116 -26.40 -22.37 7.83
CA GLU A 116 -26.03 -23.69 8.32
C GLU A 116 -24.52 -23.99 8.15
N PHE A 117 -23.92 -23.58 7.03
CA PHE A 117 -22.56 -23.98 6.66
C PHE A 117 -21.58 -22.81 6.50
N GLY A 118 -22.08 -21.57 6.43
CA GLY A 118 -21.26 -20.40 6.16
C GLY A 118 -20.46 -19.92 7.38
N LYS A 119 -19.14 -19.83 7.22
CA LYS A 119 -18.22 -19.32 8.26
C LYS A 119 -18.09 -17.78 8.29
N PHE A 120 -18.41 -17.11 7.18
CA PHE A 120 -18.32 -15.66 7.05
C PHE A 120 -19.49 -14.97 7.76
N ASN A 121 -19.26 -14.41 8.95
CA ASN A 121 -20.30 -13.83 9.79
C ASN A 121 -20.44 -12.31 9.60
N THR A 122 -19.32 -11.58 9.59
CA THR A 122 -19.34 -10.12 9.41
C THR A 122 -19.80 -9.76 8.00
N LEU A 123 -19.29 -10.50 7.00
CA LEU A 123 -19.65 -10.34 5.61
C LEU A 123 -21.10 -10.74 5.37
N ASN A 124 -21.60 -11.88 5.88
CA ASN A 124 -22.95 -12.36 5.57
C ASN A 124 -24.05 -11.96 6.55
N LYS A 125 -23.76 -11.07 7.51
CA LYS A 125 -24.73 -10.60 8.50
C LYS A 125 -26.06 -10.15 7.87
N ASP A 126 -26.04 -9.36 6.80
CA ASP A 126 -27.30 -8.88 6.19
C ASP A 126 -28.06 -10.02 5.51
N ILE A 127 -27.37 -10.95 4.84
CA ILE A 127 -28.01 -12.11 4.18
C ILE A 127 -28.75 -12.96 5.20
N LYS A 128 -28.12 -13.28 6.33
CA LYS A 128 -28.72 -14.06 7.42
C LYS A 128 -29.93 -13.35 8.04
N ASN A 129 -29.91 -12.02 8.12
CA ASN A 129 -31.00 -11.24 8.72
C ASN A 129 -32.05 -10.72 7.71
N CYS A 130 -31.90 -11.04 6.42
CA CYS A 130 -32.76 -10.54 5.37
C CYS A 130 -33.89 -11.53 5.04
N ALA A 131 -35.10 -11.02 4.84
CA ALA A 131 -36.26 -11.82 4.46
C ALA A 131 -36.40 -11.94 2.93
N ILE A 132 -36.10 -10.87 2.19
CA ILE A 132 -36.27 -10.76 0.73
C ILE A 132 -35.06 -10.05 0.11
N TRP A 133 -34.51 -10.60 -0.96
CA TRP A 133 -33.35 -10.03 -1.64
C TRP A 133 -33.72 -9.15 -2.84
N ASN A 134 -34.15 -7.93 -2.55
CA ASN A 134 -34.50 -6.90 -3.53
C ASN A 134 -33.47 -5.74 -3.56
N GLU A 135 -33.75 -4.69 -4.33
CA GLU A 135 -32.88 -3.51 -4.43
C GLU A 135 -32.53 -2.91 -3.06
N ASP A 136 -33.53 -2.69 -2.20
CA ASP A 136 -33.33 -2.10 -0.88
C ASP A 136 -32.35 -2.92 -0.03
N SER A 137 -32.46 -4.25 -0.08
CA SER A 137 -31.57 -5.16 0.64
C SER A 137 -30.13 -5.08 0.10
N ILE A 138 -29.96 -5.00 -1.22
CA ILE A 138 -28.64 -4.89 -1.87
C ILE A 138 -27.98 -3.55 -1.52
N VAL A 139 -28.72 -2.44 -1.60
CA VAL A 139 -28.22 -1.09 -1.31
C VAL A 139 -27.85 -0.95 0.16
N LYS A 140 -28.74 -1.34 1.09
CA LYS A 140 -28.46 -1.27 2.54
C LYS A 140 -27.23 -2.09 2.93
N ARG A 141 -27.07 -3.26 2.30
CA ARG A 141 -25.86 -4.08 2.49
C ARG A 141 -24.62 -3.38 1.93
N ALA A 142 -24.69 -2.82 0.72
CA ALA A 142 -23.57 -2.10 0.13
C ALA A 142 -23.14 -0.92 1.03
N ASP A 143 -24.09 -0.18 1.61
CA ASP A 143 -23.82 0.89 2.56
C ASP A 143 -23.04 0.40 3.78
N ARG A 144 -23.53 -0.66 4.44
CA ARG A 144 -22.86 -1.23 5.61
C ARG A 144 -21.45 -1.73 5.29
N LEU A 145 -21.30 -2.48 4.19
CA LEU A 145 -20.02 -3.05 3.79
C LEU A 145 -19.03 -1.96 3.37
N ALA A 146 -19.48 -0.91 2.67
CA ALA A 146 -18.65 0.23 2.30
C ALA A 146 -18.14 0.97 3.55
N ASN A 147 -19.00 1.19 4.54
CA ASN A 147 -18.59 1.82 5.81
C ASN A 147 -17.49 1.02 6.52
N ILE A 148 -17.61 -0.31 6.58
CA ILE A 148 -16.56 -1.17 7.15
C ILE A 148 -15.23 -0.99 6.41
N VAL A 149 -15.26 -0.96 5.08
CA VAL A 149 -14.05 -0.73 4.26
C VAL A 149 -13.47 0.67 4.53
N CYS A 150 -14.31 1.70 4.60
CA CYS A 150 -13.88 3.07 4.92
C CYS A 150 -13.24 3.19 6.31
N GLU A 151 -13.75 2.47 7.31
CA GLU A 151 -13.15 2.42 8.65
C GLU A 151 -11.80 1.71 8.63
N ILE A 152 -11.66 0.59 7.90
CA ILE A 152 -10.39 -0.15 7.82
C ILE A 152 -9.31 0.63 7.08
N PHE A 153 -9.68 1.33 6.00
CA PHE A 153 -8.77 2.12 5.17
C PHE A 153 -8.78 3.61 5.52
N SER A 154 -9.26 3.98 6.72
CA SER A 154 -9.24 5.37 7.15
C SER A 154 -7.81 5.87 7.24
N LEU A 155 -7.53 7.00 6.60
CA LEU A 155 -6.23 7.65 6.75
C LEU A 155 -6.17 8.40 8.09
N PRO A 156 -5.05 8.33 8.82
CA PRO A 156 -4.84 9.13 10.02
C PRO A 156 -5.01 10.62 9.72
N GLN A 157 -5.57 11.39 10.66
CA GLN A 157 -5.79 12.83 10.49
C GLN A 157 -4.49 13.57 10.18
N GLU A 158 -3.36 13.08 10.72
CA GLU A 158 -2.02 13.59 10.49
C GLU A 158 -1.62 13.61 9.01
N VAL A 159 -2.17 12.70 8.19
CA VAL A 159 -1.95 12.67 6.72
C VAL A 159 -2.54 13.92 6.05
N PHE A 160 -3.64 14.44 6.59
CA PHE A 160 -4.31 15.63 6.06
C PHE A 160 -3.78 16.94 6.68
N ASP A 161 -3.16 16.85 7.86
CA ASP A 161 -2.59 18.00 8.58
C ASP A 161 -1.16 18.36 8.12
N TYR A 162 -0.56 17.53 7.24
CA TYR A 162 0.61 17.94 6.49
C TYR A 162 0.24 19.10 5.54
N LYS A 163 0.37 20.33 6.06
CA LYS A 163 0.76 21.43 5.19
C LYS A 163 2.12 21.04 4.64
N ILE A 164 2.15 20.55 3.40
CA ILE A 164 3.34 20.69 2.57
C ILE A 164 3.58 22.19 2.53
N VAL A 165 4.44 22.67 3.43
CA VAL A 165 5.02 23.99 3.29
C VAL A 165 5.78 23.88 1.98
N GLU A 166 5.27 24.53 0.93
CA GLU A 166 5.90 24.68 -0.37
C GLU A 166 7.23 25.47 -0.25
N ASP A 167 8.14 25.04 0.61
CA ASP A 167 9.55 25.28 0.39
C ASP A 167 9.94 24.37 -0.78
N GLU A 168 9.62 24.76 -2.03
CA GLU A 168 9.91 24.05 -3.31
C GLU A 168 10.76 22.78 -3.12
N ILE A 169 10.15 21.66 -2.72
CA ILE A 169 10.88 20.42 -2.53
C ILE A 169 11.20 19.91 -3.93
N LYS A 170 12.49 19.87 -4.26
CA LYS A 170 12.97 19.40 -5.56
C LYS A 170 13.43 17.97 -5.43
N GLN A 171 12.89 17.13 -6.31
CA GLN A 171 13.40 15.81 -6.58
C GLN A 171 14.73 15.92 -7.32
N ILE A 172 15.75 15.21 -6.84
CA ILE A 172 17.08 15.16 -7.45
C ILE A 172 17.34 13.70 -7.82
N ASN A 173 17.49 13.42 -9.11
CA ASN A 173 18.12 12.17 -9.54
C ASN A 173 19.63 12.33 -9.32
N ILE A 174 20.26 11.31 -8.75
CA ILE A 174 21.69 11.38 -8.44
C ILE A 174 22.51 11.59 -9.72
N ASP A 175 22.09 11.08 -10.87
CA ASP A 175 22.77 11.25 -12.17
C ASP A 175 22.67 12.63 -12.79
N ASP A 176 21.78 13.48 -12.30
CA ASP A 176 21.73 14.86 -12.72
C ASP A 176 22.95 15.64 -12.22
N LYS A 177 23.52 16.48 -13.09
CA LYS A 177 24.58 17.42 -12.70
C LYS A 177 23.98 18.62 -11.97
N ILE A 178 23.57 18.40 -10.73
CA ILE A 178 22.96 19.41 -9.87
C ILE A 178 23.90 19.74 -8.72
N ASP A 179 24.17 21.03 -8.53
CA ASP A 179 24.89 21.51 -7.35
C ASP A 179 23.93 21.59 -6.15
N LEU A 180 24.19 20.78 -5.13
CA LEU A 180 23.41 20.73 -3.90
C LEU A 180 23.91 21.69 -2.82
N THR A 181 24.74 22.67 -3.19
CA THR A 181 25.12 23.74 -2.27
C THR A 181 23.87 24.57 -1.90
N PHE A 182 23.78 24.99 -0.64
CA PHE A 182 22.64 25.74 -0.07
C PHE A 182 21.29 25.00 -0.09
N THR A 183 21.30 23.67 -0.12
CA THR A 183 20.09 22.85 0.07
C THR A 183 20.14 22.06 1.37
N LYS A 184 18.97 21.62 1.82
CA LYS A 184 18.81 20.68 2.93
C LYS A 184 18.00 19.47 2.41
N PRO A 185 18.44 18.23 2.67
CA PRO A 185 17.66 17.06 2.30
C PRO A 185 16.46 16.91 3.25
N VAL A 186 15.35 16.41 2.72
CA VAL A 186 14.08 16.25 3.46
C VAL A 186 13.72 14.78 3.60
N TYR A 187 13.75 14.02 2.51
CA TYR A 187 13.57 12.57 2.49
C TYR A 187 14.32 11.98 1.29
N PHE A 188 14.52 10.66 1.28
CA PHE A 188 14.99 9.93 0.10
C PHE A 188 14.11 8.71 -0.16
N ASN A 189 14.06 8.27 -1.41
CA ASN A 189 13.53 6.99 -1.82
C ASN A 189 14.71 6.06 -2.10
N LEU A 190 14.69 4.84 -1.56
CA LEU A 190 15.61 3.76 -1.97
C LEU A 190 14.77 2.49 -2.13
N LEU A 191 14.76 1.91 -3.34
CA LEU A 191 14.01 0.69 -3.66
C LEU A 191 12.50 0.78 -3.34
N GLY A 192 11.94 1.99 -3.41
CA GLY A 192 10.52 2.26 -3.12
C GLY A 192 10.21 2.60 -1.65
N GLU A 193 11.20 2.54 -0.76
CA GLU A 193 11.04 2.95 0.64
C GLU A 193 11.39 4.44 0.80
N MET A 194 10.46 5.20 1.37
CA MET A 194 10.61 6.64 1.65
C MET A 194 11.07 6.86 3.09
N VAL A 195 12.22 7.51 3.25
CA VAL A 195 12.86 7.70 4.56
C VAL A 195 13.18 9.17 4.82
N ASP A 196 12.72 9.69 5.95
CA ASP A 196 12.93 11.07 6.37
C ASP A 196 14.41 11.38 6.69
N LEU A 197 14.82 12.63 6.48
CA LEU A 197 16.19 13.09 6.65
C LEU A 197 16.26 14.37 7.47
N THR A 198 17.28 14.43 8.33
CA THR A 198 17.61 15.64 9.09
C THR A 198 18.77 16.42 8.49
N SER A 199 19.69 15.75 7.78
CA SER A 199 20.90 16.33 7.17
C SER A 199 21.51 15.42 6.11
N TYR A 200 22.50 15.90 5.35
CA TYR A 200 23.27 15.05 4.43
C TYR A 200 24.14 13.99 5.15
N GLY A 201 24.56 14.26 6.39
CA GLY A 201 25.24 13.27 7.22
C GLY A 201 24.31 12.16 7.71
N ASP A 202 23.03 12.49 7.92
CA ASP A 202 21.97 11.53 8.22
C ASP A 202 21.67 10.65 7.00
N LEU A 203 21.63 11.27 5.81
CA LEU A 203 21.42 10.55 4.54
C LEU A 203 22.47 9.45 4.31
N ILE A 204 23.76 9.78 4.40
CA ILE A 204 24.81 8.78 4.18
C ILE A 204 24.72 7.64 5.21
N LYS A 205 24.43 7.96 6.47
CA LYS A 205 24.28 6.95 7.53
C LYS A 205 23.11 6.02 7.25
N LYS A 206 21.92 6.56 6.96
CA LYS A 206 20.70 5.77 6.73
C LYS A 206 20.81 4.90 5.48
N VAL A 207 21.33 5.43 4.38
CA VAL A 207 21.58 4.63 3.16
C VAL A 207 22.56 3.49 3.46
N SER A 208 23.70 3.78 4.10
CA SER A 208 24.65 2.73 4.47
C SER A 208 24.08 1.70 5.43
N ASN A 209 23.19 2.09 6.34
CA ASN A 209 22.51 1.19 7.27
C ASN A 209 21.53 0.26 6.54
N ILE A 210 20.71 0.78 5.63
CA ILE A 210 19.81 -0.03 4.78
C ILE A 210 20.62 -1.04 3.95
N LEU A 211 21.69 -0.59 3.29
CA LEU A 211 22.55 -1.47 2.49
C LEU A 211 23.24 -2.55 3.35
N TYR A 212 23.67 -2.22 4.57
CA TYR A 212 24.23 -3.19 5.51
C TYR A 212 23.24 -4.30 5.86
N TYR A 213 21.97 -3.96 6.11
CA TYR A 213 20.93 -4.95 6.40
C TYR A 213 20.51 -5.75 5.16
N GLN A 214 20.58 -5.14 3.98
CA GLN A 214 20.26 -5.80 2.72
C GLN A 214 21.34 -6.83 2.33
N ASP A 215 22.62 -6.47 2.41
CA ASP A 215 23.74 -7.38 2.19
C ASP A 215 24.95 -7.03 3.08
N SER A 216 24.92 -7.60 4.28
CA SER A 216 26.00 -7.42 5.27
C SER A 216 27.33 -8.01 4.81
N THR A 217 27.33 -8.98 3.90
CA THR A 217 28.56 -9.63 3.41
C THR A 217 29.35 -8.67 2.54
N THR A 218 28.67 -8.04 1.59
CA THR A 218 29.25 -7.00 0.74
C THR A 218 29.76 -5.85 1.60
N MET A 219 28.95 -5.32 2.52
CA MET A 219 29.38 -4.22 3.39
C MET A 219 30.62 -4.55 4.23
N LYS A 220 30.68 -5.74 4.84
CA LYS A 220 31.85 -6.20 5.61
C LYS A 220 33.09 -6.29 4.74
N LYS A 221 32.95 -6.78 3.50
CA LYS A 221 34.06 -6.85 2.54
C LYS A 221 34.57 -5.46 2.16
N LEU A 222 33.68 -4.48 1.97
CA LEU A 222 34.08 -3.09 1.72
C LEU A 222 34.88 -2.52 2.90
N ALA A 223 34.39 -2.74 4.13
CA ALA A 223 35.04 -2.26 5.35
C ALA A 223 36.44 -2.88 5.57
N GLN A 224 36.57 -4.20 5.42
CA GLN A 224 37.84 -4.91 5.59
C GLN A 224 38.90 -4.42 4.60
N ASN A 225 38.47 -4.08 3.38
CA ASN A 225 39.36 -3.61 2.32
C ASN A 225 39.67 -2.11 2.39
N ASN A 226 39.19 -1.40 3.42
CA ASN A 226 39.31 0.06 3.54
C ASN A 226 38.81 0.76 2.26
N TRP A 227 37.60 0.42 1.83
CA TRP A 227 37.03 0.85 0.56
C TRP A 227 37.12 2.37 0.35
N LYS A 228 37.40 2.74 -0.89
CA LYS A 228 37.60 4.12 -1.37
C LYS A 228 36.66 4.37 -2.54
N LEU A 229 36.32 5.63 -2.80
CA LEU A 229 35.59 5.97 -4.02
C LEU A 229 36.39 5.55 -5.27
N PRO A 230 35.72 5.27 -6.40
CA PRO A 230 36.37 5.15 -7.69
C PRO A 230 37.25 6.38 -7.96
N ASN A 231 38.54 6.15 -8.24
CA ASN A 231 39.56 7.19 -8.44
C ASN A 231 39.88 8.06 -7.20
N GLY A 232 39.34 7.73 -6.03
CA GLY A 232 39.60 8.41 -4.76
C GLY A 232 40.79 7.82 -4.00
N THR A 233 41.49 8.66 -3.23
CA THR A 233 42.64 8.24 -2.41
C THR A 233 42.27 8.02 -0.94
N SER A 234 41.24 8.71 -0.44
CA SER A 234 40.78 8.65 0.94
C SER A 234 39.86 7.44 1.19
N VAL A 235 40.10 6.76 2.31
CA VAL A 235 39.23 5.68 2.82
C VAL A 235 37.85 6.25 3.16
N GLN A 236 36.81 5.50 2.80
CA GLN A 236 35.41 5.90 3.01
C GLN A 236 34.66 4.94 3.92
N ILE A 237 34.95 3.64 3.83
CA ILE A 237 34.34 2.59 4.66
C ILE A 237 35.47 1.73 5.22
N THR A 238 35.48 1.51 6.53
CA THR A 238 36.56 0.75 7.20
C THR A 238 36.12 0.17 8.54
N ASN A 239 36.82 -0.86 9.00
CA ASN A 239 36.74 -1.32 10.39
C ASN A 239 37.65 -0.55 11.36
N ASP A 240 38.53 0.33 10.85
CA ASP A 240 39.44 1.15 11.66
C ASP A 240 39.03 2.64 11.63
N PRO A 241 38.35 3.14 12.67
CA PRO A 241 37.83 4.52 12.68
C PRO A 241 38.94 5.58 12.60
N LYS A 242 40.21 5.24 12.91
CA LYS A 242 41.35 6.17 12.83
C LYS A 242 41.76 6.52 11.40
N LYS A 243 41.27 5.77 10.40
CA LYS A 243 41.51 6.04 8.98
C LYS A 243 40.54 7.05 8.38
N LEU A 244 39.58 7.53 9.17
CA LEU A 244 38.54 8.48 8.76
C LEU A 244 38.75 9.81 9.49
N ASN A 245 38.39 10.93 8.86
CA ASN A 245 38.42 12.24 9.51
C ASN A 245 37.31 12.35 10.55
N LYS A 246 36.11 11.89 10.21
CA LYS A 246 34.99 11.73 11.13
C LYS A 246 34.38 10.35 10.95
N ALA A 247 34.69 9.41 11.84
CA ALA A 247 34.08 8.10 11.82
C ALA A 247 32.60 8.17 12.29
N ILE A 248 31.69 7.66 11.47
CA ILE A 248 30.30 7.39 11.84
C ILE A 248 30.10 5.88 11.78
N GLU A 249 29.70 5.26 12.89
CA GLU A 249 29.33 3.84 12.88
C GLU A 249 27.98 3.66 12.18
N ILE A 250 27.90 2.70 11.25
CA ILE A 250 26.69 2.46 10.44
C ILE A 250 25.53 1.98 11.31
N ASP A 251 25.82 1.06 12.22
CA ASP A 251 24.88 0.49 13.17
C ASP A 251 25.58 0.21 14.50
N GLU A 252 24.83 0.19 15.59
CA GLU A 252 25.38 0.01 16.94
C GLU A 252 26.09 -1.35 17.05
N ASN A 253 27.36 -1.34 17.46
CA ASN A 253 28.21 -2.53 17.58
C ASN A 253 28.49 -3.27 16.26
N SER A 254 28.25 -2.64 15.10
CA SER A 254 28.61 -3.23 13.80
C SER A 254 30.12 -3.32 13.59
N GLY A 255 30.89 -2.42 14.22
CA GLY A 255 32.33 -2.29 13.99
C GLY A 255 32.68 -1.82 12.57
N ILE A 256 31.70 -1.27 11.83
CA ILE A 256 31.88 -0.74 10.48
C ILE A 256 31.62 0.76 10.51
N TYR A 257 32.59 1.52 10.04
CA TYR A 257 32.60 2.97 10.08
C TYR A 257 32.64 3.57 8.67
N ILE A 258 31.94 4.69 8.49
CA ILE A 258 31.92 5.49 7.27
C ILE A 258 32.45 6.91 7.51
N GLU A 259 33.02 7.53 6.48
CA GLU A 259 33.46 8.93 6.52
C GLU A 259 32.26 9.88 6.59
N GLY A 260 32.14 10.59 7.71
CA GLY A 260 31.09 11.57 7.99
C GLY A 260 31.41 13.01 7.59
N THR A 261 32.65 13.33 7.25
CA THR A 261 33.05 14.68 6.83
C THR A 261 32.82 14.87 5.34
N LYS A 262 31.58 15.19 4.96
CA LYS A 262 31.19 15.35 3.56
C LYS A 262 30.29 16.55 3.34
N ASN A 263 30.56 17.32 2.29
CA ASN A 263 29.58 18.26 1.76
C ASN A 263 28.50 17.50 0.96
N ALA A 264 27.40 18.19 0.62
CA ALA A 264 26.25 17.60 -0.06
C ALA A 264 26.63 16.81 -1.33
N ASN A 265 27.44 17.42 -2.21
CA ASN A 265 27.87 16.81 -3.47
C ASN A 265 28.76 15.55 -3.25
N ALA A 266 29.61 15.58 -2.21
CA ALA A 266 30.45 14.43 -1.83
C ALA A 266 29.63 13.29 -1.21
N VAL A 267 28.50 13.58 -0.56
CA VAL A 267 27.54 12.56 -0.09
C VAL A 267 26.89 11.87 -1.28
N ILE A 268 26.39 12.61 -2.28
CA ILE A 268 25.79 11.99 -3.47
C ILE A 268 26.81 11.17 -4.26
N THR A 269 28.03 11.66 -4.41
CA THR A 269 29.12 10.90 -5.06
C THR A 269 29.40 9.57 -4.34
N PHE A 270 29.37 9.58 -3.01
CA PHE A 270 29.49 8.35 -2.22
C PHE A 270 28.30 7.42 -2.44
N ILE A 271 27.08 7.94 -2.42
CA ILE A 271 25.86 7.13 -2.59
C ILE A 271 25.86 6.43 -3.94
N LYS A 272 26.18 7.13 -5.03
CA LYS A 272 26.33 6.49 -6.36
C LYS A 272 27.29 5.32 -6.35
N ALA A 273 28.48 5.57 -5.80
CA ALA A 273 29.54 4.59 -5.79
C ALA A 273 29.17 3.36 -4.95
N ILE A 274 28.56 3.56 -3.77
CA ILE A 274 28.16 2.44 -2.93
C ILE A 274 26.95 1.68 -3.51
N LEU A 275 25.97 2.34 -4.13
CA LEU A 275 24.86 1.64 -4.79
C LEU A 275 25.36 0.69 -5.89
N SER A 276 26.38 1.11 -6.64
CA SER A 276 27.03 0.25 -7.64
C SER A 276 27.70 -0.99 -7.05
N GLU A 277 28.25 -0.92 -5.83
CA GLU A 277 28.82 -2.10 -5.14
C GLU A 277 27.76 -3.11 -4.71
N PHE A 278 26.48 -2.70 -4.65
CA PHE A 278 25.33 -3.53 -4.26
C PHE A 278 24.45 -3.89 -5.46
N ASP A 279 24.90 -3.63 -6.70
CA ASP A 279 24.15 -3.87 -7.94
C ASP A 279 22.77 -3.17 -7.98
N ILE A 280 22.62 -2.03 -7.28
CA ILE A 280 21.38 -1.24 -7.26
C ILE A 280 21.45 -0.17 -8.36
N ALA A 281 20.41 -0.11 -9.20
CA ALA A 281 20.32 0.90 -10.24
C ALA A 281 20.14 2.30 -9.63
N HIS A 282 20.76 3.31 -10.25
CA HIS A 282 20.66 4.68 -9.74
C HIS A 282 19.23 5.22 -9.73
N ASP A 283 18.39 4.77 -10.66
CA ASP A 283 16.96 5.16 -10.73
C ASP A 283 16.14 4.63 -9.54
N ASP A 284 16.65 3.61 -8.83
CA ASP A 284 16.03 3.12 -7.60
C ASP A 284 16.36 4.00 -6.37
N PHE A 285 17.20 5.04 -6.54
CA PHE A 285 17.50 6.01 -5.51
C PHE A 285 17.13 7.43 -5.95
N THR A 286 16.46 8.18 -5.08
CA THR A 286 16.14 9.58 -5.32
C THR A 286 16.23 10.36 -4.01
N VAL A 287 16.81 11.56 -4.04
CA VAL A 287 16.84 12.45 -2.87
C VAL A 287 15.98 13.67 -3.11
N PHE A 288 15.23 14.08 -2.09
CA PHE A 288 14.37 15.25 -2.13
C PHE A 288 14.95 16.33 -1.24
N THR A 289 15.09 17.53 -1.79
CA THR A 289 15.82 18.63 -1.14
C THR A 289 15.01 19.91 -1.18
N LYS A 290 15.23 20.79 -0.22
CA LYS A 290 14.68 22.15 -0.23
C LYS A 290 15.79 23.18 -0.15
N LYS A 291 15.58 24.35 -0.76
CA LYS A 291 16.52 25.48 -0.65
C LYS A 291 16.54 26.02 0.78
N VAL A 292 17.73 26.34 1.26
CA VAL A 292 17.91 27.08 2.52
C VAL A 292 18.00 28.56 2.17
N LYS A 293 17.05 29.38 2.66
CA LYS A 293 17.17 30.85 2.53
C LYS A 293 18.35 31.31 3.37
N ASN A 294 19.28 32.07 2.79
CA ASN A 294 20.35 32.72 3.55
C ASN A 294 19.72 33.65 4.61
N LYS A 295 20.29 33.61 5.82
CA LYS A 295 20.13 34.69 6.80
C LYS A 295 21.04 35.85 6.42
#